data_AF-A0A2W4LFH0-F1
#
_entry.id   AF-A0A2W4LFH0-F1
#
_cell.length_a   1.000
_cell.length_b   1.000
_cell.length_c   1.000
_cell.angle_alpha   90.00
_cell.angle_beta   90.00
_cell.angle_gamma   90.00
#
_symmetry.space_group_name_H-M   'P 1'
#
loop_
_entity.id
_entity.type
_entity.pdbx_description
1 polymer ?
#
loop_
_entity_poly.entity_id
_entity_poly.type
_entity_poly.pdbx_seq_one_letter_code
_entity_poly.pdbx_strand_id
1 'polypeptide(L)'
;LRTHPAIVRNSVRFNAEADSLNLSVLGPDAKPGTTEFDLYVKQLVTEMTVKAGQKCTAIRRAFVPAELMDAVAEAAAERLGKVTVGNPASENVRMGALASLEQREEVRRSLKALTSVADIVFGDPQRVDVVDADAERGAFMSPVLLKVTDPELREPHQVEAFGPVSTLIPYTSAEQVVRLGALGEGSLAGSVVTADEDFAREVVLGVAPWHGRLLVLDADDAKESTGHGSPLPALVHGGPGRAGGGEEMGGVRGILHYMQRTAVQGSPKMLSAVTGTWVPGAPRNEDVHPFRKSLAELRVGDCVVAGPRKVTPEDIEHFAEFTGDTFYAHTDEAAAAKNPLFGGIVAHGYLVVSFAAGLFVDPAPGPVLANYGLENLRFLTPVKPGDELTVTLTCKQITPRENADHGEVRWDADVTNAAGESVAKYDVLTLVAKEYPAEDAGGKR
;
A
#
# COMPACT_ATOMS: atom_id res chain seq x y z
N LEU A 1 -0.28 28.07 11.89
CA LEU A 1 -0.33 27.02 12.93
C LEU A 1 1.05 26.42 13.25
N ARG A 2 1.83 25.95 12.26
CA ARG A 2 3.16 25.34 12.47
C ARG A 2 4.13 26.16 13.35
N THR A 3 4.07 27.49 13.25
CA THR A 3 4.93 28.43 14.00
C THR A 3 4.36 28.81 15.37
N HIS A 4 3.26 28.19 15.81
CA HIS A 4 2.64 28.51 17.09
C HIS A 4 3.65 28.29 18.24
N PRO A 5 3.85 29.25 19.16
CA PRO A 5 4.89 29.16 20.18
C PRO A 5 4.84 27.87 21.01
N ALA A 6 3.64 27.34 21.30
CA ALA A 6 3.51 26.08 22.04
C ALA A 6 4.00 24.85 21.25
N ILE A 7 3.86 24.83 19.92
CA ILE A 7 4.35 23.73 19.09
C ILE A 7 5.87 23.78 19.03
N VAL A 8 6.42 24.96 18.73
CA VAL A 8 7.87 25.15 18.60
C VAL A 8 8.58 24.92 19.94
N ARG A 9 8.06 25.50 21.03
CA ARG A 9 8.68 25.40 22.36
C ARG A 9 8.71 23.98 22.91
N ASN A 10 7.70 23.17 22.59
CA ASN A 10 7.56 21.81 23.14
C ASN A 10 7.87 20.71 22.10
N SER A 11 8.34 21.07 20.90
CA SER A 11 8.59 20.15 19.80
C SER A 11 7.41 19.20 19.53
N VAL A 12 6.18 19.72 19.62
CA VAL A 12 4.97 18.92 19.42
C VAL A 12 4.92 18.47 17.96
N ARG A 13 4.65 17.19 17.74
CA ARG A 13 4.39 16.68 16.38
C ARG A 13 3.22 17.44 15.78
N PHE A 14 3.44 18.09 14.65
CA PHE A 14 2.43 18.84 13.92
C PHE A 14 2.28 18.24 12.52
N ASN A 15 1.17 17.57 12.28
CA ASN A 15 0.78 17.14 10.93
C ASN A 15 0.04 18.29 10.24
N ALA A 16 0.29 18.48 8.94
CA ALA A 16 -0.38 19.49 8.15
C ALA A 16 -0.79 18.90 6.81
N GLU A 17 -2.06 19.08 6.49
CA GLU A 17 -2.62 18.99 5.16
C GLU A 17 -3.12 20.39 4.78
N ALA A 18 -2.81 20.86 3.58
CA ALA A 18 -3.17 22.19 3.11
C ALA A 18 -3.57 22.14 1.61
N ASP A 19 -3.81 23.33 1.05
CA ASP A 19 -4.14 23.57 -0.35
C ASP A 19 -3.23 22.78 -1.32
N SER A 20 -3.78 22.35 -2.44
CA SER A 20 -3.11 21.44 -3.37
C SER A 20 -3.58 21.60 -4.80
N LEU A 21 -2.63 21.86 -5.71
CA LEU A 21 -2.89 21.95 -7.15
C LEU A 21 -2.70 20.60 -7.83
N ASN A 22 -3.60 19.67 -7.51
CA ASN A 22 -3.55 18.29 -8.01
C ASN A 22 -3.62 18.26 -9.53
N LEU A 23 -2.80 17.39 -10.13
CA LEU A 23 -2.68 17.25 -11.57
C LEU A 23 -3.42 16.03 -12.11
N SER A 24 -3.83 16.07 -13.37
CA SER A 24 -4.22 14.90 -14.15
C SER A 24 -3.63 14.99 -15.54
N VAL A 25 -2.86 13.99 -15.96
CA VAL A 25 -2.17 13.94 -17.26
C VAL A 25 -2.90 12.96 -18.18
N LEU A 26 -3.25 13.40 -19.37
CA LEU A 26 -3.69 12.52 -20.46
C LEU A 26 -2.46 12.07 -21.25
N GLY A 27 -2.28 10.77 -21.50
CA GLY A 27 -1.18 10.26 -22.32
C GLY A 27 -1.34 10.60 -23.81
N PRO A 28 -0.24 10.70 -24.59
CA PRO A 28 -0.30 10.98 -26.04
C PRO A 28 -1.00 9.89 -26.87
N ASP A 29 -1.06 8.66 -26.35
CA ASP A 29 -1.75 7.51 -26.91
C ASP A 29 -3.28 7.60 -26.77
N ALA A 30 -3.75 8.32 -25.75
CA ALA A 30 -5.16 8.44 -25.38
C ALA A 30 -5.89 9.48 -26.23
N LYS A 31 -6.19 9.13 -27.48
CA LYS A 31 -6.83 10.00 -28.50
C LYS A 31 -8.35 9.82 -28.53
N PRO A 32 -9.12 10.76 -29.10
CA PRO A 32 -10.56 10.58 -29.30
C PRO A 32 -10.90 9.22 -29.94
N GLY A 33 -11.80 8.47 -29.30
CA GLY A 33 -12.17 7.12 -29.69
C GLY A 33 -11.42 6.00 -28.96
N THR A 34 -10.40 6.31 -28.14
CA THR A 34 -9.82 5.34 -27.20
C THR A 34 -10.55 5.36 -25.86
N THR A 35 -10.42 4.26 -25.11
CA THR A 35 -11.00 4.14 -23.77
C THR A 35 -10.38 5.18 -22.82
N GLU A 36 -9.07 5.38 -22.90
CA GLU A 36 -8.28 6.25 -22.03
C GLU A 36 -8.69 7.72 -22.18
N PHE A 37 -9.00 8.16 -23.40
CA PHE A 37 -9.53 9.51 -23.64
C PHE A 37 -10.87 9.69 -22.93
N ASP A 38 -11.80 8.74 -23.08
CA ASP A 38 -13.09 8.79 -22.42
C ASP A 38 -12.98 8.73 -20.89
N LEU A 39 -12.04 7.94 -20.38
CA LEU A 39 -11.72 7.85 -18.95
C LEU A 39 -11.21 9.17 -18.41
N TYR A 40 -10.26 9.81 -19.10
CA TYR A 40 -9.71 11.10 -18.69
C TYR A 40 -10.77 12.19 -18.63
N VAL A 41 -11.58 12.34 -19.69
CA VAL A 41 -12.64 13.36 -19.72
C VAL A 41 -13.68 13.07 -18.65
N LYS A 42 -14.08 11.81 -18.47
CA LYS A 42 -15.01 11.41 -17.39
C LYS A 42 -14.45 11.76 -16.01
N GLN A 43 -13.19 11.43 -15.76
CA GLN A 43 -12.52 11.69 -14.48
C GLN A 43 -12.44 13.20 -14.20
N LEU A 44 -11.99 13.99 -15.18
CA LEU A 44 -11.90 15.44 -15.06
C LEU A 44 -13.24 16.05 -14.62
N VAL A 45 -14.32 15.73 -15.33
CA VAL A 45 -15.66 16.24 -15.01
C VAL A 45 -16.15 15.74 -13.65
N THR A 46 -15.89 14.48 -13.31
CA THR A 46 -16.27 13.91 -12.02
C THR A 46 -15.57 14.64 -10.86
N GLU A 47 -14.27 14.87 -10.97
CA GLU A 47 -13.48 15.53 -9.93
C GLU A 47 -13.81 17.02 -9.77
N MET A 48 -14.22 17.69 -10.85
CA MET A 48 -14.76 19.06 -10.78
C MET A 48 -16.10 19.12 -10.05
N THR A 49 -16.94 18.10 -10.14
CA THR A 49 -18.37 18.21 -9.78
C THR A 49 -18.74 17.49 -8.49
N VAL A 50 -18.05 16.41 -8.12
CA VAL A 50 -18.25 15.73 -6.84
C VAL A 50 -17.98 16.71 -5.69
N LYS A 51 -18.99 16.90 -4.83
CA LYS A 51 -19.00 17.90 -3.74
C LYS A 51 -18.74 19.35 -4.23
N ALA A 52 -19.13 19.67 -5.46
CA ALA A 52 -18.84 20.95 -6.11
C ALA A 52 -17.34 21.29 -6.09
N GLY A 53 -16.48 20.27 -6.29
CA GLY A 53 -15.04 20.41 -6.33
C GLY A 53 -14.38 20.77 -5.00
N GLN A 54 -15.12 20.75 -3.88
CA GLN A 54 -14.59 21.02 -2.53
C GLN A 54 -13.95 19.76 -1.93
N LYS A 55 -12.98 19.20 -2.66
CA LYS A 55 -12.11 18.13 -2.19
C LYS A 55 -10.68 18.60 -2.30
N CYS A 56 -9.88 18.38 -1.26
CA CYS A 56 -8.43 18.63 -1.27
C CYS A 56 -7.71 17.83 -2.36
N THR A 57 -8.29 16.71 -2.81
CA THR A 57 -7.81 15.86 -3.89
C THR A 57 -8.52 16.11 -5.23
N ALA A 58 -9.25 17.21 -5.43
CA ALA A 58 -9.89 17.49 -6.73
C ALA A 58 -8.85 17.89 -7.78
N ILE A 59 -9.06 17.54 -9.05
CA ILE A 59 -8.17 17.93 -10.14
C ILE A 59 -8.25 19.44 -10.34
N ARG A 60 -7.11 20.14 -10.27
CA ARG A 60 -7.00 21.58 -10.53
C ARG A 60 -6.29 21.88 -11.84
N ARG A 61 -5.29 21.07 -12.18
CA ARG A 61 -4.46 21.20 -13.38
C ARG A 61 -4.63 19.96 -14.27
N ALA A 62 -5.27 20.14 -15.41
CA ALA A 62 -5.52 19.06 -16.37
C ALA A 62 -4.52 19.19 -17.53
N PHE A 63 -3.45 18.40 -17.48
CA PHE A 63 -2.42 18.38 -18.51
C PHE A 63 -2.84 17.51 -19.69
N VAL A 64 -2.77 18.08 -20.89
CA VAL A 64 -3.25 17.46 -22.13
C VAL A 64 -2.18 17.66 -23.23
N PRO A 65 -1.91 16.66 -24.09
CA PRO A 65 -1.05 16.86 -25.26
C PRO A 65 -1.55 18.06 -26.08
N ALA A 66 -0.65 18.93 -26.52
CA ALA A 66 -1.01 20.19 -27.17
C ALA A 66 -1.97 20.00 -28.36
N GLU A 67 -1.81 18.92 -29.11
CA GLU A 67 -2.63 18.51 -30.25
C GLU A 67 -4.03 17.99 -29.87
N LEU A 68 -4.26 17.61 -28.61
CA LEU A 68 -5.54 17.10 -28.10
C LEU A 68 -6.32 18.14 -27.28
N MET A 69 -5.77 19.34 -27.10
CA MET A 69 -6.38 20.40 -26.27
C MET A 69 -7.83 20.72 -26.65
N ASP A 70 -8.10 20.89 -27.95
CA ASP A 70 -9.45 21.24 -28.42
C ASP A 70 -10.43 20.08 -28.25
N ALA A 71 -10.01 18.87 -28.59
CA ALA A 71 -10.83 17.67 -28.43
C ALA A 71 -11.22 17.42 -26.97
N VAL A 72 -10.27 17.57 -26.03
CA VAL A 72 -10.56 17.45 -24.59
C VAL A 72 -11.46 18.58 -24.10
N ALA A 73 -11.20 19.82 -24.53
CA ALA A 73 -12.01 20.97 -24.15
C ALA A 73 -13.47 20.81 -24.57
N GLU A 74 -13.71 20.40 -25.83
CA GLU A 74 -15.05 20.15 -26.36
C GLU A 74 -15.75 19.00 -25.63
N ALA A 75 -15.09 17.85 -25.46
CA ALA A 75 -15.68 16.69 -24.80
C ALA A 75 -15.98 16.94 -23.31
N ALA A 76 -15.10 17.68 -22.62
CA ALA A 76 -15.32 18.07 -21.23
C ALA A 76 -16.47 19.08 -21.11
N ALA A 77 -16.53 20.09 -21.98
CA ALA A 77 -17.63 21.06 -22.01
C ALA A 77 -18.99 20.38 -22.28
N GLU A 78 -19.05 19.44 -23.23
CA GLU A 78 -20.28 18.69 -23.51
C GLU A 78 -20.77 17.89 -22.29
N ARG A 79 -19.85 17.24 -21.56
CA ARG A 79 -20.18 16.51 -20.34
C ARG A 79 -20.56 17.43 -19.19
N LEU A 80 -19.87 18.55 -19.02
CA LEU A 80 -20.22 19.57 -18.00
C LEU A 80 -21.60 20.18 -18.27
N GLY A 81 -21.98 20.39 -19.53
CA GLY A 81 -23.32 20.86 -19.91
C GLY A 81 -24.46 19.94 -19.49
N LYS A 82 -24.17 18.67 -19.17
CA LYS A 82 -25.14 17.69 -18.66
C LYS A 82 -25.22 17.67 -17.12
N VAL A 83 -24.40 18.46 -16.43
CA VAL A 83 -24.36 18.54 -14.98
C VAL A 83 -25.36 19.58 -14.49
N THR A 84 -26.47 19.11 -13.96
CA THR A 84 -27.52 19.93 -13.36
C THR A 84 -27.11 20.39 -11.95
N VAL A 85 -27.11 21.70 -11.75
CA VAL A 85 -26.86 22.34 -10.45
C VAL A 85 -28.19 22.68 -9.79
N GLY A 86 -28.32 22.47 -8.48
CA GLY A 86 -29.55 22.83 -7.80
C GLY A 86 -29.70 22.25 -6.41
N ASN A 87 -30.93 22.25 -5.92
CA ASN A 87 -31.27 21.71 -4.62
C ASN A 87 -30.97 20.19 -4.57
N PRO A 88 -30.12 19.70 -3.65
CA PRO A 88 -29.78 18.28 -3.58
C PRO A 88 -30.98 17.36 -3.27
N ALA A 89 -32.11 17.91 -2.81
CA ALA A 89 -33.34 17.15 -2.61
C ALA A 89 -34.14 16.94 -3.91
N SER A 90 -33.85 17.69 -4.98
CA SER A 90 -34.57 17.60 -6.24
C SER A 90 -34.07 16.44 -7.10
N GLU A 91 -35.03 15.78 -7.76
CA GLU A 91 -34.72 14.73 -8.72
C GLU A 91 -33.85 15.29 -9.85
N ASN A 92 -32.93 14.46 -10.33
CA ASN A 92 -32.01 14.77 -11.43
C ASN A 92 -30.95 15.83 -11.17
N VAL A 93 -30.86 16.47 -9.99
CA VAL A 93 -29.70 17.30 -9.62
C VAL A 93 -28.45 16.42 -9.50
N ARG A 94 -27.31 16.88 -10.02
CA ARG A 94 -26.03 16.16 -10.02
C ARG A 94 -24.94 16.88 -9.22
N MET A 95 -25.05 18.19 -9.06
CA MET A 95 -24.13 18.99 -8.25
C MET A 95 -24.91 19.92 -7.32
N GLY A 96 -24.53 19.92 -6.03
CA GLY A 96 -25.09 20.82 -5.03
C GLY A 96 -24.38 22.17 -4.94
N ALA A 97 -24.57 22.88 -3.83
CA ALA A 97 -23.90 24.14 -3.54
C ALA A 97 -22.48 23.95 -2.98
N LEU A 98 -21.70 25.04 -2.99
CA LEU A 98 -20.55 25.21 -2.11
C LEU A 98 -21.02 25.29 -0.64
N ALA A 99 -20.08 25.14 0.30
CA ALA A 99 -20.39 25.04 1.72
C ALA A 99 -21.00 26.32 2.31
N SER A 100 -20.64 27.50 1.77
CA SER A 100 -21.17 28.79 2.22
C SER A 100 -21.07 29.86 1.12
N LEU A 101 -21.83 30.96 1.29
CA LEU A 101 -21.74 32.13 0.40
C LEU A 101 -20.33 32.75 0.42
N GLU A 102 -19.68 32.75 1.59
CA GLU A 102 -18.31 33.23 1.73
C GLU A 102 -17.34 32.39 0.88
N GLN A 103 -17.47 31.05 0.91
CA GLN A 103 -16.69 30.16 0.06
C GLN A 103 -16.94 30.41 -1.42
N ARG A 104 -18.19 30.66 -1.84
CA ARG A 104 -18.49 31.05 -3.23
C ARG A 104 -17.76 32.33 -3.65
N GLU A 105 -17.78 33.36 -2.81
CA GLU A 105 -17.10 34.62 -3.12
C GLU A 105 -15.57 34.48 -3.08
N GLU A 106 -15.03 33.59 -2.26
CA GLU A 106 -13.61 33.22 -2.27
C GLU A 106 -13.21 32.53 -3.58
N VAL A 107 -13.98 31.53 -4.03
CA VAL A 107 -13.76 30.85 -5.33
C VAL A 107 -13.82 31.86 -6.48
N ARG A 108 -14.82 32.74 -6.49
CA ARG A 108 -14.94 33.84 -7.48
C ARG A 108 -13.75 34.79 -7.44
N ARG A 109 -13.18 35.06 -6.27
CA ARG A 109 -11.98 35.89 -6.12
C ARG A 109 -10.75 35.21 -6.72
N SER A 110 -10.51 33.94 -6.40
CA SER A 110 -9.41 33.15 -6.98
C SER A 110 -9.52 33.04 -8.50
N LEU A 111 -10.75 32.85 -9.01
CA LEU A 111 -11.01 32.79 -10.45
C LEU A 111 -10.58 34.05 -11.20
N LYS A 112 -10.67 35.25 -10.60
CA LYS A 112 -10.26 36.49 -11.29
C LYS A 112 -8.80 36.43 -11.76
N ALA A 113 -7.91 35.87 -10.94
CA ALA A 113 -6.50 35.72 -11.28
C ALA A 113 -6.29 34.65 -12.37
N LEU A 114 -7.08 33.57 -12.36
CA LEU A 114 -7.00 32.54 -13.39
C LEU A 114 -7.56 33.06 -14.73
N THR A 115 -8.71 33.73 -14.72
CA THR A 115 -9.36 34.27 -15.93
C THR A 115 -8.64 35.47 -16.54
N SER A 116 -7.67 36.09 -15.84
CA SER A 116 -6.83 37.12 -16.47
C SER A 116 -5.80 36.57 -17.44
N VAL A 117 -5.54 35.26 -17.38
CA VAL A 117 -4.55 34.59 -18.24
C VAL A 117 -5.08 33.35 -18.97
N ALA A 118 -6.32 32.95 -18.69
CA ALA A 118 -6.96 31.76 -19.24
C ALA A 118 -8.33 32.10 -19.84
N ASP A 119 -8.67 31.43 -20.94
CA ASP A 119 -9.98 31.51 -21.56
C ASP A 119 -10.96 30.58 -20.83
N ILE A 120 -12.22 31.01 -20.73
CA ILE A 120 -13.30 30.17 -20.20
C ILE A 120 -13.83 29.28 -21.34
N VAL A 121 -13.64 27.97 -21.19
CA VAL A 121 -14.16 26.95 -22.12
C VAL A 121 -15.61 26.62 -21.80
N PHE A 122 -15.95 26.55 -20.51
CA PHE A 122 -17.29 26.23 -20.04
C PHE A 122 -17.62 26.98 -18.75
N GLY A 123 -18.89 27.37 -18.62
CA GLY A 123 -19.46 27.97 -17.42
C GLY A 123 -19.36 29.49 -17.35
N ASP A 124 -19.93 30.05 -16.28
CA ASP A 124 -19.86 31.48 -15.96
C ASP A 124 -19.59 31.62 -14.45
N PRO A 125 -18.46 32.24 -14.03
CA PRO A 125 -18.16 32.46 -12.62
C PRO A 125 -19.23 33.27 -11.85
N GLN A 126 -19.99 34.11 -12.57
CA GLN A 126 -20.97 35.03 -11.98
C GLN A 126 -22.41 34.54 -12.10
N ARG A 127 -22.71 33.60 -12.99
CA ARG A 127 -24.08 33.13 -13.24
C ARG A 127 -24.17 31.61 -13.18
N VAL A 128 -25.25 31.13 -12.59
CA VAL A 128 -25.56 29.70 -12.53
C VAL A 128 -27.06 29.52 -12.63
N ASP A 129 -27.49 28.66 -13.54
CA ASP A 129 -28.86 28.20 -13.59
C ASP A 129 -29.03 27.07 -12.56
N VAL A 130 -30.04 27.20 -11.70
CA VAL A 130 -30.29 26.25 -10.61
C VAL A 130 -31.69 25.66 -10.69
N VAL A 131 -31.79 24.38 -10.35
CA VAL A 131 -33.07 23.66 -10.25
C VAL A 131 -33.58 23.74 -8.81
N ASP A 132 -34.84 24.16 -8.65
CA ASP A 132 -35.57 24.26 -7.38
C ASP A 132 -34.81 24.95 -6.23
N ALA A 133 -34.01 25.94 -6.59
CA ALA A 133 -33.20 26.70 -5.67
C ALA A 133 -33.12 28.17 -6.08
N ASP A 134 -32.57 28.99 -5.20
CA ASP A 134 -32.30 30.40 -5.46
C ASP A 134 -30.78 30.57 -5.58
N ALA A 135 -30.31 31.00 -6.76
CA ALA A 135 -28.89 31.12 -7.08
C ALA A 135 -28.17 32.18 -6.24
N GLU A 136 -28.88 33.18 -5.71
CA GLU A 136 -28.30 34.24 -4.90
C GLU A 136 -28.32 33.90 -3.41
N ARG A 137 -29.41 33.30 -2.92
CA ARG A 137 -29.52 32.88 -1.51
C ARG A 137 -28.69 31.63 -1.21
N GLY A 138 -28.53 30.73 -2.17
CA GLY A 138 -27.70 29.54 -2.05
C GLY A 138 -26.29 29.75 -2.60
N ALA A 139 -25.31 29.06 -2.04
CA ALA A 139 -23.92 29.12 -2.49
C ALA A 139 -23.65 28.30 -3.76
N PHE A 140 -24.55 28.37 -4.74
CA PHE A 140 -24.41 27.66 -6.01
C PHE A 140 -23.40 28.35 -6.93
N MET A 141 -22.76 27.55 -7.77
CA MET A 141 -21.80 28.00 -8.76
C MET A 141 -21.81 27.08 -9.97
N SER A 142 -21.66 27.65 -11.17
CA SER A 142 -21.46 26.88 -12.38
C SER A 142 -20.08 26.21 -12.35
N PRO A 143 -19.91 24.96 -12.83
CA PRO A 143 -18.58 24.44 -13.11
C PRO A 143 -17.85 25.36 -14.09
N VAL A 144 -16.60 25.71 -13.81
CA VAL A 144 -15.79 26.58 -14.67
C VAL A 144 -14.58 25.82 -15.17
N LEU A 145 -14.56 25.53 -16.48
CA LEU A 145 -13.40 24.94 -17.14
C LEU A 145 -12.62 26.05 -17.84
N LEU A 146 -11.35 26.20 -17.47
CA LEU A 146 -10.45 27.16 -18.06
C LEU A 146 -9.48 26.48 -19.03
N LYS A 147 -8.90 27.25 -19.95
CA LYS A 147 -7.84 26.81 -20.85
C LYS A 147 -6.77 27.89 -20.96
N VAL A 148 -5.51 27.48 -20.81
CA VAL A 148 -4.35 28.34 -21.12
C VAL A 148 -3.68 27.87 -22.40
N THR A 149 -3.04 28.79 -23.12
CA THR A 149 -2.23 28.49 -24.30
C THR A 149 -0.74 28.38 -23.96
N ASP A 150 -0.27 29.18 -23.01
CA ASP A 150 1.10 29.12 -22.48
C ASP A 150 1.13 28.34 -21.16
N PRO A 151 1.74 27.15 -21.11
CA PRO A 151 1.81 26.34 -19.89
C PRO A 151 2.78 26.89 -18.84
N GLU A 152 3.61 27.89 -19.18
CA GLU A 152 4.59 28.50 -18.27
C GLU A 152 4.00 29.65 -17.44
N LEU A 153 2.75 30.03 -17.69
CA LEU A 153 2.03 31.03 -16.90
C LEU A 153 1.94 30.61 -15.43
N ARG A 154 2.10 31.57 -14.52
CA ARG A 154 2.27 31.27 -13.08
C ARG A 154 0.96 30.93 -12.40
N GLU A 155 -0.12 31.57 -12.81
CA GLU A 155 -1.41 31.55 -12.12
C GLU A 155 -1.99 30.14 -12.01
N PRO A 156 -2.03 29.29 -13.07
CA PRO A 156 -2.49 27.91 -12.96
C PRO A 156 -1.68 27.05 -11.98
N HIS A 157 -0.42 27.42 -11.71
CA HIS A 157 0.47 26.69 -10.81
C HIS A 157 0.57 27.30 -9.40
N GLN A 158 -0.09 28.44 -9.15
CA GLN A 158 0.00 29.14 -7.86
C GLN A 158 -1.36 29.42 -7.21
N VAL A 159 -2.43 29.54 -7.99
CA VAL A 159 -3.76 29.93 -7.50
C VAL A 159 -4.68 28.71 -7.48
N GLU A 160 -5.16 28.34 -6.30
CA GLU A 160 -6.25 27.37 -6.15
C GLU A 160 -7.59 28.09 -6.03
N ALA A 161 -8.55 27.71 -6.87
CA ALA A 161 -9.96 28.03 -6.69
C ALA A 161 -10.66 26.80 -6.10
N PHE A 162 -10.93 26.80 -4.79
CA PHE A 162 -11.46 25.65 -4.03
C PHE A 162 -12.96 25.40 -4.29
N GLY A 163 -13.29 25.05 -5.53
CA GLY A 163 -14.65 24.85 -6.01
C GLY A 163 -14.65 24.03 -7.31
N PRO A 164 -15.70 24.11 -8.14
CA PRO A 164 -15.82 23.29 -9.35
C PRO A 164 -15.02 23.90 -10.51
N VAL A 165 -13.71 24.08 -10.32
CA VAL A 165 -12.80 24.77 -11.23
C VAL A 165 -11.58 23.89 -11.54
N SER A 166 -11.26 23.79 -12.83
CA SER A 166 -10.00 23.21 -13.33
C SER A 166 -9.50 23.98 -14.55
N THR A 167 -8.20 23.92 -14.80
CA THR A 167 -7.55 24.55 -15.95
C THR A 167 -6.91 23.48 -16.84
N LEU A 168 -7.25 23.47 -18.13
CA LEU A 168 -6.56 22.70 -19.16
C LEU A 168 -5.22 23.36 -19.49
N ILE A 169 -4.14 22.59 -19.46
CA ILE A 169 -2.76 23.06 -19.67
C ILE A 169 -2.09 22.17 -20.73
N PRO A 170 -1.60 22.74 -21.85
CA PRO A 170 -0.96 21.96 -22.89
C PRO A 170 0.44 21.50 -22.47
N TYR A 171 0.87 20.35 -23.00
CA TYR A 171 2.27 19.91 -22.94
C TYR A 171 2.67 19.20 -24.23
N THR A 172 3.97 19.04 -24.49
CA THR A 172 4.50 18.43 -25.72
C THR A 172 5.42 17.24 -25.50
N SER A 173 5.85 16.98 -24.25
CA SER A 173 6.62 15.79 -23.87
C SER A 173 6.42 15.37 -22.41
N ALA A 174 6.74 14.11 -22.09
CA ALA A 174 6.74 13.59 -20.73
C ALA A 174 7.65 14.42 -19.80
N GLU A 175 8.87 14.75 -20.25
CA GLU A 175 9.77 15.67 -19.53
C GLU A 175 9.12 17.02 -19.22
N GLN A 176 8.41 17.62 -20.18
CA GLN A 176 7.75 18.92 -19.95
C GLN A 176 6.65 18.81 -18.89
N VAL A 177 5.77 17.80 -18.97
CA VAL A 177 4.71 17.64 -17.96
C VAL A 177 5.26 17.32 -16.58
N VAL A 178 6.39 16.61 -16.49
CA VAL A 178 7.10 16.41 -15.21
C VAL A 178 7.56 17.73 -14.62
N ARG A 179 8.23 18.58 -15.43
CA ARG A 179 8.67 19.92 -15.00
C ARG A 179 7.48 20.78 -14.55
N LEU A 180 6.42 20.84 -15.35
CA LEU A 180 5.21 21.60 -15.05
C LEU A 180 4.48 21.06 -13.81
N GLY A 181 4.47 19.73 -13.63
CA GLY A 181 3.92 19.07 -12.45
C GLY A 181 4.56 19.59 -11.16
N ALA A 182 5.88 19.76 -11.16
CA ALA A 182 6.66 20.30 -10.05
C ALA A 182 6.34 21.77 -9.71
N LEU A 183 5.85 22.56 -10.68
CA LEU A 183 5.47 23.96 -10.44
C LEU A 183 4.27 24.11 -9.50
N GLY A 184 3.52 23.03 -9.22
CA GLY A 184 2.52 23.02 -8.15
C GLY A 184 3.13 23.11 -6.74
N GLU A 185 4.45 22.99 -6.61
CA GLU A 185 5.23 23.08 -5.36
C GLU A 185 4.83 22.05 -4.30
N GLY A 186 4.32 20.90 -4.74
CA GLY A 186 3.88 19.79 -3.90
C GLY A 186 2.36 19.67 -3.81
N SER A 187 1.83 18.51 -4.17
CA SER A 187 0.40 18.22 -4.24
C SER A 187 0.06 16.93 -3.47
N LEU A 188 -1.21 16.82 -3.05
CA LEU A 188 -1.75 15.65 -2.37
C LEU A 188 -1.92 14.46 -3.32
N ALA A 189 -2.49 14.71 -4.49
CA ALA A 189 -2.84 13.68 -5.46
C ALA A 189 -2.46 14.08 -6.89
N GLY A 190 -2.30 13.09 -7.75
CA GLY A 190 -2.32 13.25 -9.19
C GLY A 190 -2.79 12.00 -9.91
N SER A 191 -3.01 12.10 -11.21
CA SER A 191 -3.27 10.94 -12.06
C SER A 191 -2.59 11.03 -13.42
N VAL A 192 -2.36 9.87 -14.03
CA VAL A 192 -1.92 9.70 -15.42
C VAL A 192 -2.90 8.73 -16.08
N VAL A 193 -3.51 9.12 -17.20
CA VAL A 193 -4.49 8.30 -17.93
C VAL A 193 -3.90 7.94 -19.29
N THR A 194 -3.46 6.70 -19.46
CA THR A 194 -2.67 6.23 -20.62
C THR A 194 -2.61 4.71 -20.62
N ALA A 195 -2.51 4.08 -21.78
CA ALA A 195 -2.16 2.67 -21.95
C ALA A 195 -0.67 2.47 -22.31
N ASP A 196 0.10 3.55 -22.43
CA ASP A 196 1.54 3.52 -22.70
C ASP A 196 2.33 3.38 -21.39
N GLU A 197 2.89 2.18 -21.19
CA GLU A 197 3.67 1.84 -20.00
C GLU A 197 4.94 2.69 -19.82
N ASP A 198 5.60 3.06 -20.93
CA ASP A 198 6.83 3.86 -20.89
C ASP A 198 6.50 5.31 -20.51
N PHE A 199 5.44 5.87 -21.09
CA PHE A 199 4.95 7.19 -20.71
C PHE A 199 4.48 7.23 -19.25
N ALA A 200 3.70 6.22 -18.82
CA ALA A 200 3.27 6.09 -17.43
C ALA A 200 4.46 6.04 -16.49
N ARG A 201 5.47 5.21 -16.78
CA ARG A 201 6.68 5.08 -15.97
C ARG A 201 7.44 6.40 -15.87
N GLU A 202 7.68 7.07 -16.99
CA GLU A 202 8.43 8.33 -17.01
C GLU A 202 7.72 9.41 -16.20
N VAL A 203 6.43 9.63 -16.45
CA VAL A 203 5.66 10.68 -15.78
C VAL A 203 5.49 10.36 -14.29
N VAL A 204 5.10 9.14 -13.93
CA VAL A 204 4.89 8.75 -12.52
C VAL A 204 6.16 8.92 -11.71
N LEU A 205 7.30 8.40 -12.18
CA LEU A 205 8.57 8.53 -11.47
C LEU A 205 9.05 9.99 -11.42
N GLY A 206 8.80 10.76 -12.47
CA GLY A 206 9.17 12.17 -12.54
C GLY A 206 8.38 13.07 -11.60
N VAL A 207 7.06 12.84 -11.45
CA VAL A 207 6.20 13.69 -10.61
C VAL A 207 6.07 13.20 -9.16
N ALA A 208 6.36 11.93 -8.86
CA ALA A 208 6.25 11.36 -7.52
C ALA A 208 6.96 12.15 -6.39
N PRO A 209 8.14 12.76 -6.59
CA PRO A 209 8.77 13.59 -5.56
C PRO A 209 7.92 14.79 -5.10
N TRP A 210 6.90 15.15 -5.87
CA TRP A 210 6.00 16.28 -5.63
C TRP A 210 4.56 15.85 -5.30
N HIS A 211 4.25 14.56 -5.26
CA HIS A 211 2.87 14.06 -5.08
C HIS A 211 2.85 12.92 -4.05
N GLY A 212 1.97 13.00 -3.05
CA GLY A 212 1.86 11.90 -2.07
C GLY A 212 1.09 10.69 -2.59
N ARG A 213 0.27 10.85 -3.63
CA ARG A 213 -0.45 9.75 -4.29
C ARG A 213 -0.58 9.99 -5.79
N LEU A 214 -0.43 8.93 -6.57
CA LEU A 214 -0.65 8.92 -8.02
C LEU A 214 -1.57 7.76 -8.40
N LEU A 215 -2.56 8.04 -9.24
CA LEU A 215 -3.39 7.04 -9.91
C LEU A 215 -2.92 6.92 -11.37
N VAL A 216 -2.49 5.72 -11.79
CA VAL A 216 -2.37 5.40 -13.22
C VAL A 216 -3.68 4.72 -13.60
N LEU A 217 -4.38 5.24 -14.60
CA LEU A 217 -5.71 4.78 -15.00
C LEU A 217 -5.71 4.38 -16.46
N ASP A 218 -6.21 3.19 -16.76
CA ASP A 218 -6.34 2.65 -18.11
C ASP A 218 -7.62 1.79 -18.24
N ALA A 219 -7.81 1.14 -19.38
CA ALA A 219 -8.95 0.26 -19.59
C ALA A 219 -9.00 -0.96 -18.64
N ASP A 220 -7.86 -1.43 -18.13
CA ASP A 220 -7.74 -2.65 -17.34
C ASP A 220 -8.19 -2.42 -15.89
N ASP A 221 -7.84 -1.27 -15.30
CA ASP A 221 -8.17 -0.95 -13.90
C ASP A 221 -9.44 -0.09 -13.74
N ALA A 222 -9.91 0.59 -14.79
CA ALA A 222 -10.99 1.58 -14.70
C ALA A 222 -12.32 1.07 -14.12
N LYS A 223 -12.62 -0.23 -14.26
CA LYS A 223 -13.89 -0.81 -13.75
C LYS A 223 -13.91 -0.91 -12.22
N GLU A 224 -12.75 -1.04 -11.60
CA GLU A 224 -12.58 -1.23 -10.16
C GLU A 224 -11.84 -0.06 -9.51
N SER A 225 -11.36 0.89 -10.32
CA SER A 225 -10.72 2.11 -9.83
C SER A 225 -11.65 2.89 -8.89
N THR A 226 -11.11 3.25 -7.74
CA THR A 226 -11.79 4.10 -6.76
C THR A 226 -11.78 5.59 -7.16
N GLY A 227 -11.06 5.92 -8.24
CA GLY A 227 -10.94 7.26 -8.81
C GLY A 227 -9.89 8.14 -8.13
N HIS A 228 -9.55 9.24 -8.81
CA HIS A 228 -8.54 10.20 -8.39
C HIS A 228 -8.80 10.78 -6.98
N GLY A 229 -10.02 11.27 -6.73
CA GLY A 229 -10.33 12.02 -5.52
C GLY A 229 -10.92 11.21 -4.37
N SER A 230 -10.63 9.91 -4.29
CA SER A 230 -11.05 9.02 -3.21
C SER A 230 -9.82 8.51 -2.45
N PRO A 231 -9.39 9.15 -1.35
CA PRO A 231 -8.27 8.65 -0.54
C PRO A 231 -8.66 7.35 0.17
N LEU A 232 -7.85 6.30 0.01
CA LEU A 232 -8.10 4.99 0.60
C LEU A 232 -7.36 4.85 1.94
N PRO A 233 -8.00 4.28 2.99
CA PRO A 233 -7.38 4.16 4.32
C PRO A 233 -6.04 3.41 4.36
N ALA A 234 -5.82 2.49 3.42
CA ALA A 234 -4.59 1.72 3.29
C ALA A 234 -3.46 2.48 2.55
N LEU A 235 -3.80 3.52 1.79
CA LEU A 235 -2.86 4.34 1.01
C LEU A 235 -2.52 5.62 1.77
N VAL A 236 -1.32 6.16 1.53
CA VAL A 236 -0.93 7.44 2.13
C VAL A 236 -1.81 8.56 1.56
N HIS A 237 -2.32 9.40 2.44
CA HIS A 237 -3.00 10.65 2.10
C HIS A 237 -2.20 11.81 2.70
N GLY A 238 -1.60 12.63 1.85
CA GLY A 238 -0.61 13.62 2.24
C GLY A 238 0.20 14.05 1.02
N GLY A 239 1.16 14.95 1.20
CA GLY A 239 1.97 15.43 0.09
C GLY A 239 3.01 16.44 0.54
N PRO A 240 4.14 16.58 -0.20
CA PRO A 240 5.21 17.49 0.17
C PRO A 240 4.83 18.97 -0.06
N GLY A 241 5.69 19.88 0.39
CA GLY A 241 5.62 21.30 0.02
C GLY A 241 4.28 21.98 0.36
N ARG A 242 3.63 22.55 -0.66
CA ARG A 242 2.36 23.29 -0.55
C ARG A 242 1.25 22.45 0.11
N ALA A 243 1.16 21.16 -0.23
CA ALA A 243 0.21 20.22 0.35
C ALA A 243 0.38 19.98 1.86
N GLY A 244 1.48 20.47 2.46
CA GLY A 244 1.68 20.54 3.90
C GLY A 244 2.86 19.73 4.43
N GLY A 245 3.36 18.76 3.68
CA GLY A 245 4.47 17.88 4.08
C GLY A 245 4.10 16.83 5.12
N GLY A 246 2.81 16.71 5.46
CA GLY A 246 2.27 15.70 6.36
C GLY A 246 1.88 14.42 5.62
N GLU A 247 1.63 13.36 6.41
CA GLU A 247 1.07 12.10 5.95
C GLU A 247 -0.02 11.64 6.92
N GLU A 248 -1.11 11.11 6.37
CA GLU A 248 -2.23 10.51 7.06
C GLU A 248 -2.58 9.17 6.40
N MET A 249 -3.45 8.37 7.04
CA MET A 249 -3.85 7.05 6.55
C MET A 249 -2.65 6.10 6.38
N GLY A 250 -2.45 5.48 5.22
CA GLY A 250 -1.29 4.61 4.95
C GLY A 250 -1.28 3.29 5.74
N GLY A 251 -2.45 2.83 6.19
CA GLY A 251 -2.62 1.64 7.02
C GLY A 251 -1.89 1.76 8.35
N VAL A 252 -0.95 0.85 8.64
CA VAL A 252 -0.17 0.87 9.88
C VAL A 252 0.71 2.12 10.02
N ARG A 253 1.10 2.76 8.90
CA ARG A 253 1.96 3.96 8.91
C ARG A 253 1.30 5.12 9.66
N GLY A 254 0.01 5.35 9.44
CA GLY A 254 -0.76 6.40 10.10
C GLY A 254 -0.80 6.26 11.62
N ILE A 255 -0.76 5.01 12.12
CA ILE A 255 -0.76 4.72 13.56
C ILE A 255 0.57 5.14 14.20
N LEU A 256 1.69 5.03 13.47
CA LEU A 256 3.03 5.31 14.00
C LEU A 256 3.20 6.78 14.42
N HIS A 257 2.43 7.71 13.84
CA HIS A 257 2.44 9.12 14.26
C HIS A 257 1.92 9.34 15.68
N TYR A 258 1.11 8.42 16.20
CA TYR A 258 0.56 8.45 17.56
C TYR A 258 1.36 7.59 18.56
N MET A 259 2.44 6.96 18.10
CA MET A 259 3.32 6.15 18.93
C MET A 259 4.68 6.83 19.16
N GLN A 260 5.29 6.56 20.32
CA GLN A 260 6.69 6.90 20.57
C GLN A 260 7.57 5.68 20.24
N ARG A 261 8.38 5.79 19.18
CA ARG A 261 9.36 4.75 18.85
C ARG A 261 10.55 4.87 19.81
N THR A 262 10.90 3.76 20.45
CA THR A 262 11.99 3.69 21.42
C THR A 262 12.89 2.51 21.07
N ALA A 263 14.18 2.77 20.86
CA ALA A 263 15.17 1.72 20.71
C ALA A 263 15.53 1.17 22.10
N VAL A 264 15.16 -0.07 22.38
CA VAL A 264 15.47 -0.77 23.64
C VAL A 264 16.65 -1.70 23.41
N GLN A 265 17.70 -1.55 24.22
CA GLN A 265 18.88 -2.41 24.20
C GLN A 265 18.90 -3.25 25.49
N GLY A 266 19.34 -4.50 25.38
CA GLY A 266 19.41 -5.41 26.52
C GLY A 266 19.87 -6.80 26.11
N SER A 267 20.05 -7.67 27.09
CA SER A 267 20.27 -9.10 26.80
C SER A 267 19.02 -9.71 26.14
N PRO A 268 19.17 -10.79 25.35
CA PRO A 268 18.03 -11.50 24.76
C PRO A 268 16.92 -11.82 25.75
N LYS A 269 17.28 -12.30 26.95
CA LYS A 269 16.34 -12.56 28.06
C LYS A 269 15.49 -11.32 28.40
N MET A 270 16.14 -10.17 28.58
CA MET A 270 15.44 -8.94 28.95
C MET A 270 14.61 -8.40 27.79
N LEU A 271 15.11 -8.48 26.56
CA LEU A 271 14.36 -8.07 25.38
C LEU A 271 13.10 -8.91 25.22
N SER A 272 13.18 -10.23 25.39
CA SER A 272 12.00 -11.09 25.32
C SER A 272 10.97 -10.82 26.41
N ALA A 273 11.43 -10.53 27.63
CA ALA A 273 10.54 -10.14 28.73
C ALA A 273 9.85 -8.80 28.45
N VAL A 274 10.55 -7.82 27.85
CA VAL A 274 10.01 -6.49 27.54
C VAL A 274 9.05 -6.52 26.36
N THR A 275 9.35 -7.30 25.31
CA THR A 275 8.54 -7.33 24.07
C THR A 275 7.46 -8.40 24.07
N GLY A 276 7.48 -9.33 25.02
CA GLY A 276 6.61 -10.51 25.00
C GLY A 276 6.88 -11.45 23.81
N THR A 277 8.04 -11.33 23.17
CA THR A 277 8.44 -12.11 21.98
C THR A 277 9.80 -12.74 22.20
N TRP A 278 9.94 -14.05 21.99
CA TRP A 278 11.23 -14.71 22.09
C TRP A 278 12.18 -14.16 21.02
N VAL A 279 13.42 -13.89 21.42
CA VAL A 279 14.48 -13.46 20.50
C VAL A 279 15.66 -14.44 20.59
N PRO A 280 16.45 -14.61 19.52
CA PRO A 280 17.60 -15.51 19.52
C PRO A 280 18.54 -15.28 20.71
N GLY A 281 18.90 -16.35 21.41
CA GLY A 281 19.74 -16.34 22.62
C GLY A 281 18.98 -16.10 23.92
N ALA A 282 17.65 -15.90 23.88
CA ALA A 282 16.83 -15.88 25.10
C ALA A 282 16.68 -17.32 25.66
N PRO A 283 16.48 -17.47 26.99
CA PRO A 283 16.28 -18.78 27.60
C PRO A 283 15.14 -19.57 26.96
N ARG A 284 15.25 -20.89 27.02
CA ARG A 284 14.34 -21.88 26.46
C ARG A 284 13.82 -22.79 27.58
N ASN A 285 12.57 -23.23 27.48
CA ASN A 285 11.96 -24.16 28.43
C ASN A 285 11.68 -25.50 27.74
N GLU A 286 12.47 -26.51 28.08
CA GLU A 286 12.41 -27.88 27.53
C GLU A 286 11.71 -28.83 28.51
N ASP A 287 10.43 -28.61 28.75
CA ASP A 287 9.62 -29.45 29.66
C ASP A 287 8.72 -30.41 28.85
N VAL A 288 7.41 -30.17 28.82
CA VAL A 288 6.47 -30.90 27.95
C VAL A 288 6.59 -30.38 26.51
N HIS A 289 6.49 -31.30 25.54
CA HIS A 289 6.46 -30.97 24.11
C HIS A 289 5.45 -29.84 23.86
N PRO A 290 5.87 -28.71 23.26
CA PRO A 290 5.07 -27.49 23.31
C PRO A 290 3.79 -27.58 22.46
N PHE A 291 3.72 -28.48 21.47
CA PHE A 291 2.47 -28.77 20.74
C PHE A 291 1.41 -29.50 21.58
N ARG A 292 1.74 -29.96 22.79
CA ARG A 292 0.79 -30.53 23.74
C ARG A 292 0.18 -29.49 24.68
N LYS A 293 0.65 -28.24 24.62
CA LYS A 293 0.17 -27.14 25.47
C LYS A 293 -0.89 -26.33 24.74
N SER A 294 -2.01 -26.09 25.40
CA SER A 294 -3.00 -25.10 24.96
C SER A 294 -2.46 -23.67 25.12
N LEU A 295 -3.11 -22.65 24.56
CA LEU A 295 -2.64 -21.26 24.77
C LEU A 295 -2.69 -20.83 26.25
N ALA A 296 -3.59 -21.40 27.05
CA ALA A 296 -3.64 -21.15 28.49
C ALA A 296 -2.35 -21.60 29.21
N GLU A 297 -1.66 -22.61 28.67
CA GLU A 297 -0.48 -23.25 29.28
C GLU A 297 0.82 -22.83 28.58
N LEU A 298 0.78 -22.61 27.27
CA LEU A 298 1.93 -22.30 26.46
C LEU A 298 2.56 -20.97 26.89
N ARG A 299 3.89 -20.93 26.97
CA ARG A 299 4.65 -19.72 27.27
C ARG A 299 5.65 -19.45 26.16
N VAL A 300 5.91 -18.17 25.92
CA VAL A 300 7.01 -17.73 25.05
C VAL A 300 8.33 -18.29 25.58
N GLY A 301 9.11 -18.92 24.70
CA GLY A 301 10.33 -19.65 25.05
C GLY A 301 10.15 -21.15 25.30
N ASP A 302 8.91 -21.66 25.39
CA ASP A 302 8.68 -23.11 25.42
C ASP A 302 9.17 -23.74 24.12
N CYS A 303 9.94 -24.82 24.20
CA CYS A 303 10.57 -25.39 23.02
C CYS A 303 10.67 -26.91 23.06
N VAL A 304 10.94 -27.48 21.88
CA VAL A 304 11.37 -28.86 21.69
C VAL A 304 12.65 -28.88 20.88
N VAL A 305 13.60 -29.72 21.30
CA VAL A 305 14.77 -30.09 20.51
C VAL A 305 14.56 -31.53 20.05
N ALA A 306 14.58 -31.76 18.74
CA ALA A 306 14.27 -33.06 18.15
C ALA A 306 15.31 -33.46 17.09
N GLY A 307 15.60 -34.76 17.03
CA GLY A 307 16.69 -35.34 16.24
C GLY A 307 17.68 -36.11 17.11
N PRO A 308 18.88 -36.44 16.60
CA PRO A 308 19.31 -36.17 15.22
C PRO A 308 18.62 -37.08 14.18
N ARG A 309 18.45 -36.58 12.95
CA ARG A 309 18.08 -37.37 11.76
C ARG A 309 19.19 -37.29 10.73
N LYS A 310 19.77 -38.43 10.38
CA LYS A 310 20.75 -38.52 9.30
C LYS A 310 20.08 -38.33 7.93
N VAL A 311 20.70 -37.55 7.07
CA VAL A 311 20.32 -37.38 5.66
C VAL A 311 21.11 -38.36 4.82
N THR A 312 20.43 -39.21 4.06
CA THR A 312 21.06 -40.23 3.20
C THR A 312 20.97 -39.86 1.72
N PRO A 313 21.86 -40.39 0.86
CA PRO A 313 21.69 -40.26 -0.59
C PRO A 313 20.31 -40.74 -1.07
N GLU A 314 19.80 -41.82 -0.47
CA GLU A 314 18.49 -42.39 -0.80
C GLU A 314 17.34 -41.44 -0.45
N ASP A 315 17.44 -40.68 0.65
CA ASP A 315 16.47 -39.63 0.98
C ASP A 315 16.41 -38.55 -0.11
N ILE A 316 17.58 -38.14 -0.63
CA ILE A 316 17.71 -37.08 -1.64
C ILE A 316 17.17 -37.58 -2.99
N GLU A 317 17.54 -38.80 -3.40
CA GLU A 317 17.05 -39.43 -4.62
C GLU A 317 15.53 -39.63 -4.56
N HIS A 318 15.03 -40.19 -3.45
CA HIS A 318 13.60 -40.39 -3.27
C HIS A 318 12.83 -39.06 -3.28
N PHE A 319 13.34 -38.03 -2.60
CA PHE A 319 12.67 -36.73 -2.59
C PHE A 319 12.66 -36.09 -3.99
N ALA A 320 13.74 -36.21 -4.76
CA ALA A 320 13.79 -35.74 -6.15
C ALA A 320 12.75 -36.46 -7.02
N GLU A 321 12.64 -37.80 -6.92
CA GLU A 321 11.65 -38.58 -7.66
C GLU A 321 10.23 -38.22 -7.23
N PHE A 322 9.97 -38.21 -5.91
CA PHE A 322 8.64 -38.02 -5.33
C PHE A 322 8.08 -36.62 -5.59
N THR A 323 8.92 -35.59 -5.53
CA THR A 323 8.50 -34.20 -5.74
C THR A 323 8.64 -33.75 -7.19
N GLY A 324 9.44 -34.44 -7.99
CA GLY A 324 9.84 -34.02 -9.34
C GLY A 324 10.93 -32.94 -9.35
N ASP A 325 11.46 -32.53 -8.19
CA ASP A 325 12.59 -31.59 -8.13
C ASP A 325 13.92 -32.31 -8.42
N THR A 326 14.22 -32.46 -9.71
CA THR A 326 15.47 -33.06 -10.19
C THR A 326 16.54 -32.02 -10.48
N PHE A 327 16.59 -30.93 -9.71
CA PHE A 327 17.63 -29.91 -9.88
C PHE A 327 19.04 -30.50 -9.75
N TYR A 328 19.94 -30.12 -10.65
CA TYR A 328 21.23 -30.78 -10.85
C TYR A 328 22.09 -30.88 -9.57
N ALA A 329 21.95 -29.93 -8.64
CA ALA A 329 22.70 -29.92 -7.38
C ALA A 329 22.33 -31.10 -6.44
N HIS A 330 21.19 -31.76 -6.69
CA HIS A 330 20.67 -32.87 -5.91
C HIS A 330 20.77 -34.23 -6.64
N THR A 331 20.90 -34.23 -7.97
CA THR A 331 20.77 -35.45 -8.78
C THR A 331 21.92 -35.72 -9.77
N ASP A 332 22.77 -34.73 -10.08
CA ASP A 332 23.90 -34.89 -11.01
C ASP A 332 25.22 -34.57 -10.29
N GLU A 333 25.96 -35.61 -9.91
CA GLU A 333 27.23 -35.49 -9.20
C GLU A 333 28.26 -34.66 -9.99
N ALA A 334 28.35 -34.85 -11.30
CA ALA A 334 29.34 -34.17 -12.13
C ALA A 334 29.03 -32.68 -12.29
N ALA A 335 27.75 -32.32 -12.38
CA ALA A 335 27.31 -30.93 -12.40
C ALA A 335 27.41 -30.28 -11.01
N ALA A 336 27.00 -30.97 -9.95
CA ALA A 336 27.05 -30.48 -8.58
C ALA A 336 28.49 -30.25 -8.09
N ALA A 337 29.44 -31.11 -8.49
CA ALA A 337 30.86 -30.95 -8.19
C ALA A 337 31.48 -29.70 -8.85
N LYS A 338 30.95 -29.27 -10.00
CA LYS A 338 31.39 -28.03 -10.68
C LYS A 338 30.80 -26.76 -10.08
N ASN A 339 29.77 -26.89 -9.24
CA ASN A 339 29.15 -25.74 -8.60
C ASN A 339 30.11 -25.16 -7.54
N PRO A 340 30.45 -23.85 -7.61
CA PRO A 340 31.44 -23.24 -6.73
C PRO A 340 31.00 -23.13 -5.26
N LEU A 341 29.71 -23.33 -4.97
CA LEU A 341 29.13 -23.22 -3.63
C LEU A 341 28.99 -24.58 -2.94
N PHE A 342 28.80 -25.66 -3.70
CA PHE A 342 28.41 -26.96 -3.15
C PHE A 342 29.53 -28.00 -3.18
N GLY A 343 30.33 -28.05 -4.25
CA GLY A 343 31.43 -29.04 -4.35
C GLY A 343 30.96 -30.52 -4.33
N GLY A 344 29.74 -30.80 -4.78
CA GLY A 344 29.14 -32.13 -4.82
C GLY A 344 27.64 -32.09 -4.47
N ILE A 345 26.98 -33.25 -4.48
CA ILE A 345 25.54 -33.35 -4.18
C ILE A 345 25.21 -32.76 -2.80
N VAL A 346 24.08 -32.06 -2.72
CA VAL A 346 23.49 -31.53 -1.48
C VAL A 346 22.04 -31.96 -1.39
N ALA A 347 21.47 -32.00 -0.20
CA ALA A 347 20.06 -32.27 0.00
C ALA A 347 19.19 -31.07 -0.41
N HIS A 348 17.95 -31.34 -0.85
CA HIS A 348 16.99 -30.27 -1.13
C HIS A 348 16.69 -29.48 0.14
N GLY A 349 16.59 -28.15 0.01
CA GLY A 349 16.14 -27.32 1.13
C GLY A 349 14.75 -27.73 1.63
N TYR A 350 13.83 -28.07 0.73
CA TYR A 350 12.49 -28.54 1.11
C TYR A 350 12.48 -29.91 1.77
N LEU A 351 13.44 -30.78 1.45
CA LEU A 351 13.65 -32.04 2.16
C LEU A 351 14.07 -31.76 3.61
N VAL A 352 15.01 -30.83 3.83
CA VAL A 352 15.45 -30.40 5.17
C VAL A 352 14.28 -29.87 6.00
N VAL A 353 13.43 -29.02 5.42
CA VAL A 353 12.22 -28.49 6.10
C VAL A 353 11.21 -29.60 6.39
N SER A 354 11.01 -30.53 5.46
CA SER A 354 10.10 -31.68 5.64
C SER A 354 10.58 -32.61 6.76
N PHE A 355 11.89 -32.85 6.83
CA PHE A 355 12.50 -33.62 7.91
C PHE A 355 12.40 -32.91 9.25
N ALA A 356 12.64 -31.60 9.29
CA ALA A 356 12.46 -30.81 10.50
C ALA A 356 11.01 -30.90 11.00
N ALA A 357 10.01 -30.72 10.12
CA ALA A 357 8.60 -30.89 10.49
C ALA A 357 8.30 -32.30 11.01
N GLY A 358 8.80 -33.34 10.34
CA GLY A 358 8.69 -34.72 10.83
C GLY A 358 9.34 -34.99 12.19
N LEU A 359 10.27 -34.12 12.62
CA LEU A 359 10.94 -34.22 13.92
C LEU A 359 10.21 -33.44 15.04
N PHE A 360 9.77 -32.21 14.79
CA PHE A 360 9.17 -31.37 15.83
C PHE A 360 7.65 -31.46 15.93
N VAL A 361 6.95 -32.00 14.93
CA VAL A 361 5.49 -32.12 14.98
C VAL A 361 5.13 -33.32 15.85
N ASP A 362 4.36 -33.08 16.90
CA ASP A 362 3.74 -34.17 17.65
C ASP A 362 2.57 -34.77 16.83
N PRO A 363 2.57 -36.08 16.55
CA PRO A 363 1.60 -36.69 15.65
C PRO A 363 0.23 -36.97 16.27
N ALA A 364 0.09 -37.00 17.61
CA ALA A 364 -1.20 -37.35 18.21
C ALA A 364 -2.11 -36.12 18.32
N PRO A 365 -3.45 -36.32 18.38
CA PRO A 365 -4.40 -35.22 18.56
C PRO A 365 -4.03 -34.35 19.76
N GLY A 366 -4.11 -33.04 19.58
CA GLY A 366 -3.68 -32.08 20.59
C GLY A 366 -4.17 -30.65 20.29
N PRO A 367 -3.73 -29.67 21.11
CA PRO A 367 -4.16 -28.28 21.02
C PRO A 367 -3.81 -27.57 19.72
N VAL A 368 -2.79 -28.03 18.98
CA VAL A 368 -2.42 -27.47 17.68
C VAL A 368 -3.43 -27.92 16.63
N LEU A 369 -4.22 -26.97 16.14
CA LEU A 369 -5.34 -27.21 15.23
C LEU A 369 -4.90 -27.25 13.76
N ALA A 370 -3.97 -26.36 13.39
CA ALA A 370 -3.46 -26.26 12.04
C ALA A 370 -2.05 -25.68 12.03
N ASN A 371 -1.16 -26.29 11.25
CA ASN A 371 0.09 -25.66 10.81
C ASN A 371 -0.16 -25.12 9.39
N TYR A 372 -0.35 -23.80 9.27
CA TYR A 372 -0.94 -23.21 8.07
C TYR A 372 0.04 -22.36 7.26
N GLY A 373 1.23 -22.07 7.77
CA GLY A 373 2.15 -21.18 7.10
C GLY A 373 3.58 -21.24 7.61
N LEU A 374 4.48 -20.78 6.75
CA LEU A 374 5.89 -20.53 7.05
C LEU A 374 6.21 -19.09 6.68
N GLU A 375 6.97 -18.41 7.52
CA GLU A 375 7.52 -17.08 7.24
C GLU A 375 9.05 -17.11 7.29
N ASN A 376 9.70 -16.16 6.61
CA ASN A 376 11.14 -15.89 6.75
C ASN A 376 12.09 -17.08 6.50
N LEU A 377 11.70 -18.09 5.70
CA LEU A 377 12.55 -19.25 5.41
C LEU A 377 13.84 -18.86 4.67
N ARG A 378 14.97 -19.25 5.25
CA ARG A 378 16.31 -19.10 4.69
C ARG A 378 17.10 -20.39 4.85
N PHE A 379 17.78 -20.81 3.79
CA PHE A 379 18.80 -21.86 3.80
C PHE A 379 20.16 -21.20 3.91
N LEU A 380 20.90 -21.52 4.98
CA LEU A 380 22.13 -20.82 5.35
C LEU A 380 23.37 -21.64 4.98
N THR A 381 23.34 -22.93 5.28
CA THR A 381 24.44 -23.87 5.02
C THR A 381 23.91 -25.06 4.23
N PRO A 382 24.56 -25.47 3.11
CA PRO A 382 24.14 -26.65 2.36
C PRO A 382 24.27 -27.92 3.20
N VAL A 383 23.25 -28.79 3.13
CA VAL A 383 23.25 -30.07 3.83
C VAL A 383 23.78 -31.15 2.89
N LYS A 384 24.76 -31.93 3.35
CA LYS A 384 25.40 -33.00 2.58
C LYS A 384 24.83 -34.37 2.93
N PRO A 385 24.88 -35.34 2.00
CA PRO A 385 24.64 -36.72 2.36
C PRO A 385 25.59 -37.15 3.49
N GLY A 386 25.03 -37.73 4.54
CA GLY A 386 25.74 -38.10 5.76
C GLY A 386 25.58 -37.11 6.92
N ASP A 387 25.14 -35.88 6.67
CA ASP A 387 24.89 -34.90 7.73
C ASP A 387 23.74 -35.35 8.64
N GLU A 388 23.82 -34.96 9.90
CA GLU A 388 22.78 -35.20 10.90
C GLU A 388 22.10 -33.88 11.27
N LEU A 389 20.78 -33.85 11.14
CA LEU A 389 19.94 -32.68 11.38
C LEU A 389 19.29 -32.76 12.75
N THR A 390 19.40 -31.68 13.52
CA THR A 390 18.63 -31.44 14.75
C THR A 390 17.80 -30.19 14.54
N VAL A 391 16.53 -30.21 14.95
CA VAL A 391 15.68 -29.02 14.94
C VAL A 391 15.40 -28.56 16.35
N THR A 392 15.52 -27.26 16.60
CA THR A 392 14.93 -26.62 17.77
C THR A 392 13.75 -25.77 17.35
N LEU A 393 12.55 -26.09 17.85
CA LEU A 393 11.35 -25.30 17.64
C LEU A 393 10.99 -24.58 18.94
N THR A 394 10.96 -23.25 18.93
CA THR A 394 10.69 -22.41 20.12
C THR A 394 9.46 -21.53 19.92
N CYS A 395 8.55 -21.48 20.90
CA CYS A 395 7.40 -20.59 20.90
C CYS A 395 7.87 -19.13 20.90
N LYS A 396 7.76 -18.46 19.76
CA LYS A 396 8.30 -17.12 19.52
C LYS A 396 7.34 -16.03 19.94
N GLN A 397 6.07 -16.15 19.55
CA GLN A 397 5.06 -15.14 19.83
C GLN A 397 3.68 -15.81 19.89
N ILE A 398 2.85 -15.35 20.83
CA ILE A 398 1.47 -15.78 20.98
C ILE A 398 0.57 -14.58 20.73
N THR A 399 -0.35 -14.70 19.78
CA THR A 399 -1.35 -13.69 19.44
C THR A 399 -2.74 -14.30 19.58
N PRO A 400 -3.39 -14.17 20.77
CA PRO A 400 -4.75 -14.67 20.96
C PRO A 400 -5.72 -13.94 20.04
N ARG A 401 -6.67 -14.66 19.43
CA ARG A 401 -7.79 -14.01 18.73
C ARG A 401 -8.90 -13.71 19.72
N GLU A 402 -9.41 -12.49 19.74
CA GLU A 402 -10.46 -12.08 20.68
C GLU A 402 -11.77 -12.84 20.42
N ASN A 403 -12.15 -13.00 19.15
CA ASN A 403 -13.45 -13.53 18.73
C ASN A 403 -13.42 -15.02 18.29
N ALA A 404 -12.47 -15.81 18.79
CA ALA A 404 -12.36 -17.24 18.46
C ALA A 404 -11.83 -18.06 19.64
N ASP A 405 -12.08 -19.37 19.65
CA ASP A 405 -11.58 -20.31 20.69
C ASP A 405 -10.13 -20.78 20.44
N HIS A 406 -9.43 -20.13 19.51
CA HIS A 406 -8.03 -20.38 19.19
C HIS A 406 -7.27 -19.05 19.04
N GLY A 407 -5.96 -19.13 18.92
CA GLY A 407 -5.09 -18.01 18.60
C GLY A 407 -3.96 -18.44 17.68
N GLU A 408 -3.18 -17.46 17.23
CA GLU A 408 -2.01 -17.70 16.40
C GLU A 408 -0.77 -17.84 17.29
N VAL A 409 0.02 -18.87 17.03
CA VAL A 409 1.35 -19.03 17.61
C VAL A 409 2.35 -19.04 16.47
N ARG A 410 3.35 -18.17 16.60
CA ARG A 410 4.53 -18.14 15.75
C ARG A 410 5.66 -18.86 16.49
N TRP A 411 6.37 -19.72 15.78
CA TRP A 411 7.49 -20.50 16.31
C TRP A 411 8.79 -20.18 15.57
N ASP A 412 9.89 -19.99 16.28
CA ASP A 412 11.23 -19.93 15.70
C ASP A 412 11.73 -21.37 15.50
N ALA A 413 11.93 -21.78 14.25
CA ALA A 413 12.52 -23.06 13.88
C ALA A 413 13.96 -22.85 13.44
N ASP A 414 14.90 -23.50 14.12
CA ASP A 414 16.32 -23.50 13.81
C ASP A 414 16.79 -24.94 13.60
N VAL A 415 17.12 -25.28 12.36
CA VAL A 415 17.64 -26.59 11.99
C VAL A 415 19.16 -26.48 11.92
N THR A 416 19.86 -27.31 12.69
CA THR A 416 21.32 -27.31 12.78
C THR A 416 21.91 -28.64 12.34
N ASN A 417 23.14 -28.60 11.82
CA ASN A 417 23.94 -29.81 11.59
C ASN A 417 24.62 -30.29 12.89
N ALA A 418 25.40 -31.39 12.81
CA ALA A 418 26.15 -31.94 13.94
C ALA A 418 27.25 -30.98 14.49
N ALA A 419 27.68 -30.00 13.71
CA ALA A 419 28.61 -28.95 14.16
C ALA A 419 27.90 -27.79 14.90
N GLY A 420 26.58 -27.82 14.99
CA GLY A 420 25.77 -26.76 15.60
C GLY A 420 25.56 -25.55 14.69
N GLU A 421 25.90 -25.65 13.41
CA GLU A 421 25.68 -24.58 12.43
C GLU A 421 24.24 -24.63 11.93
N SER A 422 23.54 -23.50 11.92
CA SER A 422 22.20 -23.40 11.34
C SER A 422 22.26 -23.67 9.83
N VAL A 423 21.54 -24.69 9.37
CA VAL A 423 21.37 -25.03 7.95
C VAL A 423 20.10 -24.40 7.38
N ALA A 424 19.04 -24.29 8.18
CA ALA A 424 17.79 -23.65 7.80
C ALA A 424 17.16 -22.93 8.99
N LYS A 425 16.66 -21.71 8.77
CA LYS A 425 15.96 -20.92 9.78
C LYS A 425 14.68 -20.33 9.21
N TYR A 426 13.59 -20.43 9.96
CA TYR A 426 12.27 -19.97 9.54
C TYR A 426 11.32 -19.81 10.72
N ASP A 427 10.19 -19.14 10.47
CA ASP A 427 9.07 -19.07 11.39
C ASP A 427 7.99 -20.07 10.97
N VAL A 428 7.45 -20.88 11.90
CA VAL A 428 6.25 -21.71 11.68
C VAL A 428 5.03 -20.98 12.24
N LEU A 429 3.92 -20.97 11.50
CA LEU A 429 2.66 -20.36 11.92
C LEU A 429 1.60 -21.43 12.18
N THR A 430 1.08 -21.47 13.41
CA THR A 430 0.07 -22.44 13.81
C THR A 430 -1.14 -21.77 14.43
N LEU A 431 -2.32 -22.36 14.24
CA LEU A 431 -3.51 -22.08 15.04
C LEU A 431 -3.55 -23.06 16.22
N VAL A 432 -3.68 -22.54 17.43
CA VAL A 432 -3.66 -23.32 18.67
C VAL A 432 -4.90 -22.99 19.51
N ALA A 433 -5.58 -24.02 20.00
CA ALA A 433 -6.76 -23.88 20.86
C ALA A 433 -6.43 -23.13 22.16
N LYS A 434 -7.35 -22.28 22.62
CA LYS A 434 -7.20 -21.52 23.87
C LYS A 434 -7.12 -22.43 25.08
N GLU A 435 -8.04 -23.39 25.13
CA GLU A 435 -8.10 -24.48 26.09
C GLU A 435 -8.19 -25.80 25.31
N TYR A 436 -7.68 -26.88 25.89
CA TYR A 436 -7.81 -28.22 25.33
C TYR A 436 -8.02 -29.21 26.48
N PRO A 437 -9.06 -30.06 26.44
CA PRO A 437 -9.39 -30.92 27.58
C PRO A 437 -8.27 -31.92 27.87
N ALA A 438 -7.97 -32.08 29.16
CA ALA A 438 -6.95 -33.01 29.65
C ALA A 438 -7.49 -34.45 29.80
N GLU A 439 -8.11 -35.04 28.77
CA GLU A 439 -8.55 -36.45 28.74
C GLU A 439 -8.43 -36.93 27.26
N ASP A 440 -7.55 -37.83 26.82
CA ASP A 440 -7.37 -39.24 27.17
C ASP A 440 -5.88 -39.67 26.99
N ALA A 441 -5.10 -39.74 28.08
CA ALA A 441 -3.81 -40.44 28.06
C ALA A 441 -3.95 -41.96 28.29
N GLY A 442 -5.19 -42.51 28.20
CA GLY A 442 -5.53 -43.86 28.66
C GLY A 442 -6.33 -44.74 27.70
N GLY A 443 -6.49 -44.36 26.43
CA GLY A 443 -7.22 -45.16 25.43
C GLY A 443 -6.31 -46.11 24.65
N LYS A 444 -6.17 -47.36 25.09
CA LYS A 444 -5.59 -48.45 24.29
C LYS A 444 -6.28 -48.54 22.92
N ARG A 445 -5.49 -48.57 21.84
CA ARG A 445 -5.83 -49.31 20.62
C ARG A 445 -4.69 -50.27 20.30
#